data_AF-A0A373ZSC2-F1
#
_entry.id   AF-A0A373ZSC2-F1
#
_cell.length_a   1.000
_cell.length_b   1.000
_cell.length_c   1.000
_cell.angle_alpha   90.00
_cell.angle_beta   90.00
_cell.angle_gamma   90.00
#
_symmetry.space_group_name_H-M   'P 1'
#
loop_
_entity.id
_entity.type
_entity.pdbx_description
1 polymer ?
#
loop_
_entity_poly.entity_id
_entity_poly.type
_entity_poly.pdbx_seq_one_letter_code
_entity_poly.pdbx_strand_id
1 'polypeptide(L)'
;MFHENKPDKIRAVRRFGDPAAGGMRQDAETGDAESRGAGQSRFPPPTEYLYPFGDEPGQITAEIALSFGPGTDLSAARIEIPPLKYNKSLLLLLTQDDCKQAAFSTTWAAINGRPLSDTYFYNAPHLRGGDMPPDTYSFGKALGSTDGTGREVRFSFTTAISPEWDYMDDKAVVRPGFTENYYRFFMRAGLMWDDVIEMLNYGVGIAFHDVNTLSVDVPDSIRAHFVSSQRIVLDRLAGRGCKMLIEPNGNKAYVAAAEGYDPIQTIFLQSGGEKLRPFAVNGDLLRTRIERGLWLPAAIPAVIEAQMARPVEEREAVNIGVHGTDRFWSEMLLWLNNTYGRDGEDCLWMPAAEEYFEYNYLRHHAVVNARVTENTLTLTVEMPGGLYFYYPSLTINLLGVDPGACTAVGGGETVTGLSWGRGRTADDGAEALMVNFDCRHALVAHAEHFVAVYEADPSAANRADARYFVAMLKDSDCKERLLKRIK
;
A
#
# COMPACT_ATOMS: atom_id res chain seq x y z
N MET A 1 -56.99 9.10 29.66
CA MET A 1 -56.03 9.82 30.52
C MET A 1 -54.80 10.07 29.69
N PHE A 2 -54.67 11.31 29.23
CA PHE A 2 -53.56 11.82 28.43
C PHE A 2 -52.36 12.10 29.34
N HIS A 3 -51.15 11.79 28.90
CA HIS A 3 -50.02 12.70 29.09
C HIS A 3 -48.96 12.44 28.02
N GLU A 4 -48.93 13.37 27.07
CA GLU A 4 -47.84 13.64 26.14
C GLU A 4 -46.63 14.19 26.92
N ASN A 5 -45.42 13.90 26.44
CA ASN A 5 -44.27 14.78 26.65
C ASN A 5 -43.34 14.70 25.43
N LYS A 6 -43.41 15.73 24.59
CA LYS A 6 -42.36 16.11 23.63
C LYS A 6 -41.16 16.69 24.37
N PRO A 7 -40.01 16.76 23.71
CA PRO A 7 -39.22 17.99 23.77
C PRO A 7 -38.83 18.49 22.38
N ASP A 8 -39.36 19.67 22.03
CA ASP A 8 -38.72 20.62 21.12
C ASP A 8 -37.63 21.37 21.91
N LYS A 9 -36.43 21.53 21.32
CA LYS A 9 -35.71 22.82 21.27
C LYS A 9 -34.41 22.73 20.46
N ILE A 10 -34.52 23.30 19.27
CA ILE A 10 -33.48 23.95 18.48
C ILE A 10 -32.46 24.66 19.38
N ARG A 11 -31.17 24.38 19.21
CA ARG A 11 -30.08 25.24 19.68
C ARG A 11 -29.14 25.57 18.53
N ALA A 12 -29.11 26.86 18.23
CA ALA A 12 -28.37 27.50 17.16
C ALA A 12 -26.85 27.31 17.30
N VAL A 13 -26.24 27.07 16.14
CA VAL A 13 -24.80 27.16 15.87
C VAL A 13 -24.32 28.58 16.16
N ARG A 14 -23.41 28.75 17.12
CA ARG A 14 -22.67 30.00 17.33
C ARG A 14 -21.49 30.05 16.36
N ARG A 15 -21.52 31.05 15.48
CA ARG A 15 -20.36 31.55 14.75
C ARG A 15 -19.38 32.21 15.74
N PHE A 16 -18.13 31.78 15.71
CA PHE A 16 -16.95 32.55 16.10
C PHE A 16 -16.25 32.85 14.75
N GLY A 17 -15.87 34.06 14.35
CA GLY A 17 -15.46 35.25 15.09
C GLY A 17 -14.03 35.58 14.60
N ASP A 18 -13.93 36.46 13.60
CA ASP A 18 -12.67 37.02 13.07
C ASP A 18 -11.78 37.57 14.19
N PRO A 19 -10.44 37.41 14.09
CA PRO A 19 -9.50 38.37 14.64
C PRO A 19 -8.88 39.24 13.55
N ALA A 20 -8.95 40.54 13.83
CA ALA A 20 -8.48 41.63 13.02
C ALA A 20 -6.96 41.63 12.77
N ALA A 21 -6.61 42.33 11.70
CA ALA A 21 -5.27 42.73 11.29
C ALA A 21 -4.46 43.37 12.43
N GLY A 22 -3.19 42.98 12.51
CA GLY A 22 -2.15 43.62 13.31
C GLY A 22 -0.79 43.20 12.79
N GLY A 23 -0.24 43.98 11.88
CA GLY A 23 1.08 43.74 11.30
C GLY A 23 2.21 43.99 12.30
N MET A 24 3.26 43.17 12.21
CA MET A 24 4.61 43.61 12.52
C MET A 24 5.60 42.76 11.72
N ARG A 25 6.21 43.39 10.71
CA ARG A 25 7.48 42.96 10.11
C ARG A 25 8.59 43.28 11.11
N GLN A 26 9.48 42.33 11.37
CA GLN A 26 10.85 42.62 11.79
C GLN A 26 11.78 41.66 11.06
N ASP A 27 12.60 42.24 10.19
CA ASP A 27 13.77 41.65 9.55
C ASP A 27 15.03 41.88 10.42
N ALA A 28 16.08 41.12 10.07
CA ALA A 28 17.52 41.25 10.41
C ALA A 28 17.96 40.64 11.76
N GLU A 29 18.69 39.52 11.80
CA GLU A 29 20.06 39.18 11.29
C GLU A 29 21.14 39.21 12.40
N THR A 30 21.94 38.14 12.37
CA THR A 30 23.33 37.94 12.85
C THR A 30 23.62 37.44 14.27
N GLY A 31 24.45 36.39 14.32
CA GLY A 31 25.19 35.93 15.50
C GLY A 31 25.64 34.46 15.43
N ASP A 32 26.66 34.16 14.61
CA ASP A 32 27.39 32.88 14.60
C ASP A 32 28.19 32.65 15.90
N ALA A 33 28.21 31.43 16.43
CA ALA A 33 29.43 30.67 16.80
C ALA A 33 29.12 29.30 17.45
N GLU A 34 29.48 28.25 16.72
CA GLU A 34 30.10 26.98 17.14
C GLU A 34 29.57 26.21 18.37
N SER A 35 28.81 25.13 18.09
CA SER A 35 29.11 23.80 18.64
C SER A 35 28.70 22.72 17.63
N ARG A 36 29.69 22.01 17.07
CA ARG A 36 29.46 20.88 16.16
C ARG A 36 29.38 19.60 16.98
N GLY A 37 28.16 19.17 17.27
CA GLY A 37 27.83 17.85 17.84
C GLY A 37 27.03 17.00 16.85
N ALA A 38 27.30 15.70 16.83
CA ALA A 38 26.60 14.73 15.98
C ALA A 38 25.08 14.80 16.16
N GLY A 39 24.34 14.94 15.06
CA GLY A 39 22.86 14.98 15.07
C GLY A 39 22.21 16.23 14.45
N GLN A 40 22.89 16.98 13.58
CA GLN A 40 22.21 18.08 12.87
C GLN A 40 21.31 17.55 11.74
N SER A 41 20.00 17.59 11.98
CA SER A 41 18.98 17.39 10.94
C SER A 41 19.21 18.41 9.82
N ARG A 42 19.23 17.96 8.56
CA ARG A 42 19.35 18.87 7.42
C ARG A 42 18.00 19.50 7.15
N PHE A 43 17.92 20.79 7.44
CA PHE A 43 16.88 21.67 6.94
C PHE A 43 17.39 22.43 5.71
N PRO A 44 16.60 22.54 4.63
CA PRO A 44 15.27 21.97 4.46
C PRO A 44 15.29 20.43 4.29
N PRO A 45 14.19 19.73 4.60
CA PRO A 45 14.08 18.30 4.37
C PRO A 45 14.34 17.94 2.89
N PRO A 46 14.80 16.71 2.59
CA PRO A 46 15.07 16.26 1.22
C PRO A 46 13.86 16.45 0.30
N THR A 47 14.13 16.70 -0.98
CA THR A 47 13.12 16.84 -2.02
C THR A 47 12.22 15.60 -2.06
N GLU A 48 10.93 15.85 -2.19
CA GLU A 48 9.91 14.82 -2.33
C GLU A 48 10.15 14.02 -3.61
N TYR A 49 10.26 12.70 -3.49
CA TYR A 49 10.22 11.78 -4.62
C TYR A 49 8.81 11.25 -4.73
N LEU A 50 8.35 11.08 -5.96
CA LEU A 50 7.11 10.40 -6.24
C LEU A 50 7.35 9.47 -7.41
N TYR A 51 6.95 8.22 -7.25
CA TYR A 51 7.00 7.25 -8.35
C TYR A 51 6.21 7.79 -9.56
N PRO A 52 6.74 7.69 -10.79
CA PRO A 52 6.09 8.24 -11.99
C PRO A 52 4.93 7.36 -12.45
N PHE A 53 3.82 7.39 -11.71
CA PHE A 53 2.68 6.50 -11.94
C PHE A 53 2.03 6.66 -13.32
N GLY A 54 1.96 7.88 -13.84
CA GLY A 54 1.40 8.17 -15.16
C GLY A 54 2.23 7.61 -16.33
N ASP A 55 3.49 7.21 -16.07
CA ASP A 55 4.40 6.66 -17.07
C ASP A 55 4.35 5.11 -17.11
N GLU A 56 3.58 4.47 -16.20
CA GLU A 56 3.40 3.02 -16.24
C GLU A 56 2.76 2.55 -17.55
N PRO A 57 3.35 1.56 -18.25
CA PRO A 57 2.84 1.09 -19.52
C PRO A 57 1.50 0.35 -19.36
N GLY A 58 0.53 0.69 -20.21
CA GLY A 58 -0.81 0.09 -20.19
C GLY A 58 -0.88 -1.37 -20.68
N GLN A 59 0.18 -1.92 -21.27
CA GLN A 59 0.31 -3.35 -21.57
C GLN A 59 1.79 -3.70 -21.52
N ILE A 60 2.11 -4.86 -20.93
CA ILE A 60 3.48 -5.31 -20.75
C ILE A 60 3.62 -6.74 -21.27
N THR A 61 4.71 -7.00 -21.98
CA THR A 61 5.15 -8.36 -22.28
C THR A 61 6.43 -8.63 -21.50
N ALA A 62 6.38 -9.60 -20.59
CA ALA A 62 7.53 -10.08 -19.83
C ALA A 62 8.09 -11.34 -20.48
N GLU A 63 9.42 -11.45 -20.53
CA GLU A 63 10.11 -12.69 -20.91
C GLU A 63 10.85 -13.24 -19.69
N ILE A 64 10.67 -14.52 -19.39
CA ILE A 64 11.30 -15.21 -18.27
C ILE A 64 11.91 -16.50 -18.80
N ALA A 65 13.23 -16.66 -18.62
CA ALA A 65 13.95 -17.85 -19.04
C ALA A 65 14.33 -18.69 -17.80
N LEU A 66 13.87 -19.94 -17.77
CA LEU A 66 14.18 -20.91 -16.72
C LEU A 66 15.13 -21.96 -17.29
N SER A 67 16.33 -22.06 -16.72
CA SER A 67 17.38 -22.96 -17.18
C SER A 67 17.51 -24.18 -16.28
N PHE A 68 17.46 -25.37 -16.87
CA PHE A 68 17.49 -26.64 -16.17
C PHE A 68 18.78 -27.42 -16.43
N GLY A 69 19.05 -28.39 -15.56
CA GLY A 69 20.13 -29.35 -15.78
C GLY A 69 19.95 -30.15 -17.09
N PRO A 70 21.04 -30.64 -17.71
CA PRO A 70 20.94 -31.49 -18.89
C PRO A 70 20.09 -32.74 -18.64
N GLY A 71 19.16 -33.01 -19.56
CA GLY A 71 18.30 -34.20 -19.48
C GLY A 71 17.09 -34.06 -18.55
N THR A 72 16.83 -32.87 -18.00
CA THR A 72 15.56 -32.60 -17.31
C THR A 72 14.39 -32.73 -18.28
N ASP A 73 13.42 -33.58 -17.94
CA ASP A 73 12.19 -33.72 -18.70
C ASP A 73 11.21 -32.58 -18.38
N LEU A 74 10.91 -31.77 -19.39
CA LEU A 74 9.98 -30.64 -19.30
C LEU A 74 8.61 -30.97 -19.91
N SER A 75 8.36 -32.22 -20.34
CA SER A 75 7.11 -32.61 -20.99
C SER A 75 5.89 -32.55 -20.06
N ALA A 76 6.11 -32.71 -18.75
CA ALA A 76 5.08 -32.63 -17.71
C ALA A 76 4.91 -31.21 -17.12
N ALA A 77 5.69 -30.23 -17.61
CA ALA A 77 5.65 -28.85 -17.17
C ALA A 77 4.24 -28.26 -17.28
N ARG A 78 3.73 -27.77 -16.17
CA ARG A 78 2.45 -27.05 -16.10
C ARG A 78 2.68 -25.71 -15.45
N ILE A 79 2.11 -24.67 -16.06
CA ILE A 79 2.29 -23.29 -15.63
C ILE A 79 0.96 -22.78 -15.10
N GLU A 80 0.99 -22.16 -13.94
CA GLU A 80 -0.19 -21.56 -13.32
C GLU A 80 0.16 -20.23 -12.64
N ILE A 81 -0.82 -19.34 -12.58
CA ILE A 81 -0.79 -18.16 -11.71
C ILE A 81 -1.66 -18.48 -10.49
N PRO A 82 -1.09 -18.54 -9.27
CA PRO A 82 -1.84 -18.97 -8.09
C PRO A 82 -2.92 -17.95 -7.69
N PRO A 83 -3.99 -18.36 -6.99
CA PRO A 83 -5.08 -17.46 -6.59
C PRO A 83 -4.64 -16.23 -5.78
N LEU A 84 -3.58 -16.38 -4.98
CA LEU A 84 -2.94 -15.31 -4.23
C LEU A 84 -1.46 -15.22 -4.61
N LYS A 85 -0.94 -14.00 -4.70
CA LYS A 85 0.48 -13.75 -4.96
C LYS A 85 1.33 -14.45 -3.89
N TYR A 86 2.52 -14.90 -4.26
CA TYR A 86 3.50 -15.57 -3.39
C TYR A 86 3.03 -16.92 -2.81
N ASN A 87 2.04 -17.58 -3.42
CA ASN A 87 1.36 -18.78 -2.90
C ASN A 87 0.89 -18.63 -1.44
N LYS A 88 0.45 -17.43 -1.04
CA LYS A 88 -0.17 -17.24 0.27
C LYS A 88 -1.53 -17.94 0.33
N SER A 89 -1.95 -18.31 1.54
CA SER A 89 -3.20 -19.05 1.77
C SER A 89 -4.25 -18.23 2.52
N LEU A 90 -3.93 -17.00 2.91
CA LEU A 90 -4.84 -16.04 3.52
C LEU A 90 -4.67 -14.67 2.88
N LEU A 91 -5.79 -14.04 2.49
CA LEU A 91 -5.84 -12.65 2.05
C LEU A 91 -6.42 -11.78 3.16
N LEU A 92 -5.74 -10.70 3.50
CA LEU A 92 -6.27 -9.65 4.36
C LEU A 92 -6.19 -8.32 3.61
N LEU A 93 -7.31 -7.61 3.53
CA LEU A 93 -7.37 -6.27 2.95
C LEU A 93 -7.67 -5.28 4.06
N LEU A 94 -6.94 -4.18 4.13
CA LEU A 94 -7.19 -3.10 5.08
C LEU A 94 -7.49 -1.81 4.33
N THR A 95 -8.67 -1.25 4.57
CA THR A 95 -9.11 0.05 4.04
C THR A 95 -9.31 1.03 5.19
N GLN A 96 -8.62 2.16 5.16
CA GLN A 96 -8.67 3.20 6.18
C GLN A 96 -9.40 4.44 5.67
N ASP A 97 -10.49 4.79 6.34
CA ASP A 97 -11.47 5.81 5.95
C ASP A 97 -11.04 7.23 6.35
N ASP A 98 -11.86 8.21 5.95
CA ASP A 98 -11.84 9.61 6.38
C ASP A 98 -10.53 10.39 6.16
N CYS A 99 -9.59 9.89 5.35
CA CYS A 99 -8.31 10.55 5.11
C CYS A 99 -7.56 10.87 6.43
N LYS A 100 -7.67 10.02 7.46
CA LYS A 100 -7.08 10.29 8.78
C LYS A 100 -5.56 10.39 8.72
N GLN A 101 -4.99 11.39 9.41
CA GLN A 101 -3.53 11.52 9.59
C GLN A 101 -2.89 10.24 10.19
N ALA A 102 -3.64 9.49 11.01
CA ALA A 102 -3.20 8.23 11.60
C ALA A 102 -2.87 7.14 10.56
N ALA A 103 -3.40 7.22 9.33
CA ALA A 103 -2.97 6.35 8.24
C ALA A 103 -1.45 6.45 8.00
N PHE A 104 -0.90 7.66 8.10
CA PHE A 104 0.54 7.90 8.02
C PHE A 104 1.24 7.59 9.35
N SER A 105 0.88 8.30 10.42
CA SER A 105 1.66 8.31 11.66
C SER A 105 1.51 7.06 12.52
N THR A 106 0.55 6.18 12.21
CA THR A 106 0.30 4.94 12.95
C THR A 106 0.34 3.73 12.02
N THR A 107 -0.51 3.66 11.00
CA THR A 107 -0.64 2.46 10.16
C THR A 107 0.60 2.26 9.28
N TRP A 108 0.90 3.22 8.40
CA TRP A 108 2.10 3.20 7.56
C TRP A 108 3.38 3.18 8.40
N ALA A 109 3.41 3.96 9.49
CA ALA A 109 4.55 4.03 10.38
C ALA A 109 4.88 2.67 11.02
N ALA A 110 3.87 1.96 11.55
CA ALA A 110 4.05 0.64 12.17
C ALA A 110 4.56 -0.38 11.14
N ILE A 111 3.94 -0.41 9.96
CA ILE A 111 4.32 -1.30 8.86
C ILE A 111 5.77 -1.08 8.43
N ASN A 112 6.21 0.17 8.31
CA ASN A 112 7.52 0.52 7.75
C ASN A 112 8.61 0.76 8.80
N GLY A 113 8.39 0.27 10.03
CA GLY A 113 9.38 0.34 11.11
C GLY A 113 9.74 1.78 11.50
N ARG A 114 8.79 2.72 11.38
CA ARG A 114 8.97 4.13 11.73
C ARG A 114 8.62 4.39 13.19
N PRO A 115 9.00 5.57 13.73
CA PRO A 115 8.56 5.96 15.05
C PRO A 115 7.03 5.99 15.15
N LEU A 116 6.50 5.55 16.28
CA LEU A 116 5.10 5.59 16.67
C LEU A 116 4.95 6.49 17.90
N SER A 117 3.76 7.02 18.14
CA SER A 117 3.44 7.82 19.32
C SER A 117 2.07 7.42 19.85
N ASP A 118 1.93 7.34 21.17
CA ASP A 118 0.66 7.01 21.83
C ASP A 118 -0.25 8.25 21.91
N THR A 119 0.33 9.45 21.88
CA THR A 119 -0.38 10.71 22.16
C THR A 119 -0.52 11.60 20.93
N TYR A 120 0.45 11.53 20.01
CA TYR A 120 0.66 12.54 18.98
C TYR A 120 0.67 11.96 17.57
N PHE A 121 0.59 12.85 16.59
CA PHE A 121 0.55 12.54 15.16
C PHE A 121 1.60 13.38 14.45
N TYR A 122 2.39 12.77 13.59
CA TYR A 122 3.38 13.46 12.77
C TYR A 122 3.04 13.30 11.29
N ASN A 123 3.82 13.96 10.42
CA ASN A 123 3.62 13.99 8.97
C ASN A 123 4.94 13.68 8.29
N ALA A 124 4.94 13.39 7.00
CA ALA A 124 6.16 13.11 6.24
C ALA A 124 7.25 14.18 6.39
N PRO A 125 6.95 15.50 6.41
CA PRO A 125 7.98 16.51 6.68
C PRO A 125 8.59 16.44 8.08
N HIS A 126 7.81 16.07 9.10
CA HIS A 126 8.33 15.86 10.47
C HIS A 126 9.32 14.70 10.49
N LEU A 127 8.97 13.57 9.85
CA LEU A 127 9.84 12.41 9.73
C LEU A 127 11.13 12.73 8.98
N ARG A 128 11.04 13.35 7.80
CA ARG A 128 12.19 13.76 6.99
C ARG A 128 13.08 14.78 7.71
N GLY A 129 12.48 15.67 8.49
CA GLY A 129 13.18 16.70 9.26
C GLY A 129 13.75 16.22 10.59
N GLY A 130 13.50 14.96 11.00
CA GLY A 130 13.91 14.45 12.31
C GLY A 130 13.26 15.19 13.49
N ASP A 131 12.09 15.81 13.27
CA ASP A 131 11.33 16.49 14.30
C ASP A 131 10.20 15.57 14.77
N MET A 132 10.44 14.86 15.87
CA MET A 132 9.54 13.80 16.33
C MET A 132 8.85 14.15 17.65
N PRO A 133 7.66 13.58 17.92
CA PRO A 133 7.01 13.68 19.22
C PRO A 133 7.91 13.24 20.40
N PRO A 134 7.65 13.71 21.62
CA PRO A 134 8.50 13.39 22.77
C PRO A 134 8.34 11.96 23.30
N ASP A 135 7.24 11.27 22.93
CA ASP A 135 6.86 9.94 23.41
C ASP A 135 7.09 8.86 22.35
N THR A 136 7.98 9.09 21.37
CA THR A 136 8.14 8.12 20.29
C THR A 136 8.69 6.78 20.77
N TYR A 137 8.10 5.70 20.25
CA TYR A 137 8.60 4.34 20.37
C TYR A 137 8.68 3.66 18.99
N SER A 138 9.23 2.45 18.91
CA SER A 138 9.27 1.67 17.67
C SER A 138 9.26 0.17 17.99
N PHE A 139 8.74 -0.64 17.07
CA PHE A 139 8.87 -2.10 17.12
C PHE A 139 10.26 -2.59 16.69
N GLY A 140 11.11 -1.71 16.15
CA GLY A 140 12.47 -2.05 15.71
C GLY A 140 12.54 -2.91 14.44
N LYS A 141 11.43 -3.09 13.74
CA LYS A 141 11.31 -3.86 12.50
C LYS A 141 10.15 -3.37 11.65
N ALA A 142 10.22 -3.63 10.34
CA ALA A 142 9.06 -3.56 9.45
C ALA A 142 8.16 -4.79 9.66
N LEU A 143 6.87 -4.65 9.33
CA LEU A 143 5.85 -5.68 9.47
C LEU A 143 5.41 -6.16 8.09
N GLY A 144 5.38 -7.48 7.90
CA GLY A 144 5.16 -8.05 6.58
C GLY A 144 5.14 -9.56 6.55
N SER A 145 5.15 -10.07 5.34
CA SER A 145 5.36 -11.47 4.97
C SER A 145 6.66 -11.61 4.16
N THR A 146 6.94 -12.79 3.64
CA THR A 146 7.91 -12.98 2.56
C THR A 146 7.23 -13.18 1.22
N ASP A 147 7.99 -13.07 0.14
CA ASP A 147 7.54 -13.42 -1.22
C ASP A 147 7.54 -14.94 -1.49
N GLY A 148 7.77 -15.78 -0.48
CA GLY A 148 7.90 -17.24 -0.61
C GLY A 148 9.26 -17.70 -1.12
N THR A 149 10.16 -16.77 -1.48
CA THR A 149 11.51 -17.03 -2.01
C THR A 149 12.60 -16.34 -1.17
N GLY A 150 12.26 -15.87 0.02
CA GLY A 150 13.18 -15.32 1.01
C GLY A 150 13.34 -13.81 0.99
N ARG A 151 12.51 -13.05 0.25
CA ARG A 151 12.52 -11.57 0.29
C ARG A 151 11.39 -11.03 1.15
N GLU A 152 11.66 -9.94 1.86
CA GLU A 152 10.64 -9.21 2.62
C GLU A 152 9.57 -8.63 1.69
N VAL A 153 8.30 -8.77 2.07
CA VAL A 153 7.14 -8.10 1.49
C VAL A 153 6.39 -7.44 2.63
N ARG A 154 6.54 -6.12 2.80
CA ARG A 154 5.84 -5.38 3.85
C ARG A 154 4.33 -5.44 3.62
N PHE A 155 3.57 -5.41 4.71
CA PHE A 155 2.13 -5.22 4.60
C PHE A 155 1.83 -3.91 3.88
N SER A 156 0.71 -3.86 3.18
CA SER A 156 0.18 -2.64 2.57
C SER A 156 -1.31 -2.52 2.88
N PHE A 157 -1.86 -1.37 2.60
CA PHE A 157 -3.26 -1.02 2.87
C PHE A 157 -3.71 0.05 1.88
N THR A 158 -4.99 0.37 1.91
CA THR A 158 -5.57 1.45 1.11
C THR A 158 -6.16 2.51 2.02
N THR A 159 -5.89 3.78 1.74
CA THR A 159 -6.48 4.89 2.49
C THR A 159 -7.40 5.73 1.61
N ALA A 160 -8.54 6.14 2.17
CA ALA A 160 -9.37 7.19 1.59
C ALA A 160 -8.57 8.50 1.53
N ILE A 161 -8.78 9.29 0.47
CA ILE A 161 -8.24 10.64 0.36
C ILE A 161 -9.38 11.66 0.16
N SER A 162 -9.12 12.93 0.46
CA SER A 162 -10.10 14.02 0.38
C SER A 162 -9.62 15.15 -0.55
N PRO A 163 -9.44 14.90 -1.85
CA PRO A 163 -8.65 15.76 -2.73
C PRO A 163 -9.18 17.19 -2.86
N GLU A 164 -10.48 17.40 -2.66
CA GLU A 164 -11.15 18.70 -2.76
C GLU A 164 -11.09 19.54 -1.48
N TRP A 165 -10.49 19.05 -0.39
CA TRP A 165 -10.38 19.79 0.87
C TRP A 165 -9.04 20.51 0.99
N ASP A 166 -9.09 21.81 1.26
CA ASP A 166 -7.91 22.69 1.37
C ASP A 166 -6.89 22.23 2.41
N TYR A 167 -7.31 21.49 3.45
CA TYR A 167 -6.37 21.01 4.47
C TYR A 167 -5.32 20.04 3.91
N MET A 168 -5.57 19.41 2.76
CA MET A 168 -4.56 18.56 2.12
C MET A 168 -3.35 19.37 1.61
N ASP A 169 -3.53 20.68 1.38
CA ASP A 169 -2.50 21.64 0.99
C ASP A 169 -1.80 22.33 2.18
N ASP A 170 -2.18 21.98 3.42
CA ASP A 170 -1.51 22.50 4.60
C ASP A 170 -0.02 22.15 4.63
N LYS A 171 0.74 22.95 5.38
CA LYS A 171 2.17 22.71 5.62
C LYS A 171 2.43 22.31 7.07
N ALA A 172 3.25 21.28 7.25
CA ALA A 172 3.79 20.93 8.56
C ALA A 172 4.68 22.05 9.10
N VAL A 173 4.58 22.33 10.40
CA VAL A 173 5.50 23.22 11.11
C VAL A 173 6.59 22.35 11.72
N VAL A 174 7.72 22.22 11.04
CA VAL A 174 8.81 21.33 11.45
C VAL A 174 9.86 22.16 12.21
N ARG A 175 10.17 21.78 13.46
CA ARG A 175 11.09 22.49 14.39
C ARG A 175 11.89 21.49 15.25
N PRO A 176 12.92 20.84 14.67
CA PRO A 176 13.74 19.87 15.40
C PRO A 176 14.36 20.49 16.65
N GLY A 177 14.28 19.77 17.78
CA GLY A 177 14.81 20.22 19.07
C GLY A 177 13.94 21.24 19.82
N PHE A 178 12.83 21.71 19.26
CA PHE A 178 11.90 22.61 19.96
C PHE A 178 11.00 21.84 20.94
N THR A 179 11.07 22.20 22.22
CA THR A 179 10.41 21.45 23.32
C THR A 179 9.46 22.29 24.19
N GLU A 180 9.27 23.59 23.90
CA GLU A 180 8.36 24.44 24.70
C GLU A 180 6.90 23.99 24.61
N ASN A 181 6.49 23.45 23.46
CA ASN A 181 5.20 22.79 23.26
C ASN A 181 5.27 21.78 22.09
N TYR A 182 4.20 21.00 21.95
CA TYR A 182 4.08 19.92 20.95
C TYR A 182 2.86 20.09 20.02
N TYR A 183 2.33 21.31 19.88
CA TYR A 183 1.11 21.57 19.09
C TYR A 183 1.25 21.18 17.61
N ARG A 184 2.47 21.23 17.07
CA ARG A 184 2.78 20.77 15.70
C ARG A 184 2.48 19.29 15.47
N PHE A 185 2.37 18.50 16.54
CA PHE A 185 2.04 17.08 16.52
C PHE A 185 0.62 16.76 16.98
N PHE A 186 -0.26 17.75 17.12
CA PHE A 186 -1.67 17.49 17.38
C PHE A 186 -2.35 16.97 16.10
N MET A 187 -3.38 16.13 16.26
CA MET A 187 -4.13 15.59 15.13
C MET A 187 -4.67 16.71 14.24
N ARG A 188 -4.34 16.63 12.95
CA ARG A 188 -4.87 17.49 11.88
C ARG A 188 -6.20 16.96 11.36
N ALA A 189 -6.84 17.76 10.51
CA ALA A 189 -8.10 17.39 9.87
C ALA A 189 -8.00 16.10 9.02
N GLY A 190 -6.84 15.85 8.42
CA GLY A 190 -6.54 14.64 7.67
C GLY A 190 -5.09 14.59 7.20
N LEU A 191 -4.81 13.72 6.23
CA LEU A 191 -3.53 13.63 5.54
C LEU A 191 -3.26 14.87 4.70
N MET A 192 -2.00 15.28 4.63
CA MET A 192 -1.52 16.25 3.63
C MET A 192 -1.01 15.52 2.40
N TRP A 193 -0.86 16.22 1.27
CA TRP A 193 -0.32 15.62 0.04
C TRP A 193 1.05 14.98 0.26
N ASP A 194 1.93 15.59 1.05
CA ASP A 194 3.24 15.03 1.42
C ASP A 194 3.15 13.65 2.10
N ASP A 195 2.11 13.43 2.92
CA ASP A 195 1.89 12.14 3.58
C ASP A 195 1.46 11.09 2.56
N VAL A 196 0.55 11.47 1.66
CA VAL A 196 0.06 10.59 0.60
C VAL A 196 1.22 10.19 -0.32
N ILE A 197 2.01 11.16 -0.78
CA ILE A 197 3.15 10.91 -1.67
C ILE A 197 4.17 9.98 -1.02
N GLU A 198 4.53 10.21 0.25
CA GLU A 198 5.42 9.31 0.99
C GLU A 198 4.81 7.89 1.06
N MET A 199 3.53 7.74 1.40
CA MET A 199 2.88 6.43 1.48
C MET A 199 2.82 5.69 0.13
N LEU A 200 2.56 6.40 -0.97
CA LEU A 200 2.48 5.81 -2.31
C LEU A 200 3.80 5.19 -2.75
N ASN A 201 4.94 5.75 -2.33
CA ASN A 201 6.26 5.18 -2.58
C ASN A 201 6.49 3.83 -1.88
N TYR A 202 5.65 3.44 -0.92
CA TYR A 202 5.70 2.12 -0.28
C TYR A 202 4.55 1.21 -0.73
N GLY A 203 3.86 1.59 -1.81
CA GLY A 203 2.79 0.78 -2.41
C GLY A 203 1.45 0.85 -1.67
N VAL A 204 1.27 1.80 -0.75
CA VAL A 204 -0.06 2.10 -0.16
C VAL A 204 -1.00 2.54 -1.27
N GLY A 205 -2.24 2.05 -1.24
CA GLY A 205 -3.26 2.42 -2.21
C GLY A 205 -4.14 3.57 -1.79
N ILE A 206 -4.88 4.13 -2.75
CA ILE A 206 -5.81 5.25 -2.52
C ILE A 206 -7.23 4.94 -3.00
N ALA A 207 -8.22 5.48 -2.29
CA ALA A 207 -9.63 5.35 -2.67
C ALA A 207 -10.38 6.68 -2.51
N PHE A 208 -11.45 6.84 -3.30
CA PHE A 208 -12.49 7.83 -3.04
C PHE A 208 -13.27 7.46 -1.78
N HIS A 209 -13.80 8.47 -1.11
CA HIS A 209 -14.71 8.33 0.03
C HIS A 209 -15.74 9.46 -0.02
N ASP A 210 -15.84 10.31 0.99
CA ASP A 210 -16.62 11.55 0.93
C ASP A 210 -16.09 12.51 -0.15
N VAL A 211 -17.02 13.20 -0.81
CA VAL A 211 -16.72 14.28 -1.76
C VAL A 211 -17.27 15.62 -1.30
N ASN A 212 -16.71 16.73 -1.77
CA ASN A 212 -16.98 18.06 -1.21
C ASN A 212 -18.29 18.67 -1.77
N THR A 213 -19.42 17.99 -1.56
CA THR A 213 -20.76 18.44 -1.96
C THR A 213 -21.70 18.58 -0.77
N LEU A 214 -22.63 19.53 -0.87
CA LEU A 214 -23.76 19.62 0.06
C LEU A 214 -24.90 18.64 -0.30
N SER A 215 -24.91 18.11 -1.52
CA SER A 215 -25.95 17.22 -2.03
C SER A 215 -25.49 15.75 -1.99
N VAL A 216 -25.10 15.29 -0.80
CA VAL A 216 -24.48 13.96 -0.57
C VAL A 216 -25.38 12.77 -0.86
N ASP A 217 -26.68 12.99 -1.09
CA ASP A 217 -27.66 11.95 -1.44
C ASP A 217 -28.07 12.00 -2.92
N VAL A 218 -27.40 12.82 -3.74
CA VAL A 218 -27.70 12.98 -5.18
C VAL A 218 -26.55 12.38 -6.00
N PRO A 219 -26.72 11.19 -6.61
CA PRO A 219 -25.65 10.49 -7.33
C PRO A 219 -24.97 11.33 -8.42
N ASP A 220 -25.73 12.14 -9.15
CA ASP A 220 -25.17 13.02 -10.18
C ASP A 220 -24.26 14.12 -9.61
N SER A 221 -24.62 14.67 -8.44
CA SER A 221 -23.76 15.64 -7.74
C SER A 221 -22.48 14.96 -7.28
N ILE A 222 -22.60 13.81 -6.59
CA ILE A 222 -21.45 13.04 -6.10
C ILE A 222 -20.51 12.67 -7.25
N ARG A 223 -21.05 12.18 -8.37
CA ARG A 223 -20.28 11.82 -9.56
C ARG A 223 -19.53 13.02 -10.14
N ALA A 224 -20.14 14.19 -10.21
CA ALA A 224 -19.45 15.40 -10.66
C ALA A 224 -18.23 15.72 -9.79
N HIS A 225 -18.32 15.47 -8.48
CA HIS A 225 -17.20 15.64 -7.57
C HIS A 225 -16.17 14.49 -7.62
N PHE A 226 -16.54 13.26 -7.99
CA PHE A 226 -15.54 12.24 -8.35
C PHE A 226 -14.68 12.68 -9.53
N VAL A 227 -15.27 13.33 -10.55
CA VAL A 227 -14.52 13.90 -11.68
C VAL A 227 -13.56 15.00 -11.22
N SER A 228 -14.05 15.94 -10.39
CA SER A 228 -13.22 17.01 -9.82
C SER A 228 -12.07 16.47 -8.98
N SER A 229 -12.37 15.53 -8.07
CA SER A 229 -11.41 14.87 -7.22
C SER A 229 -10.35 14.13 -8.04
N GLN A 230 -10.75 13.33 -9.03
CA GLN A 230 -9.82 12.61 -9.91
C GLN A 230 -8.82 13.53 -10.60
N ARG A 231 -9.27 14.69 -11.11
CA ARG A 231 -8.36 15.67 -11.73
C ARG A 231 -7.30 16.15 -10.75
N ILE A 232 -7.69 16.47 -9.51
CA ILE A 232 -6.75 16.89 -8.46
C ILE A 232 -5.77 15.76 -8.15
N VAL A 233 -6.24 14.53 -8.01
CA VAL A 233 -5.40 13.35 -7.74
C VAL A 233 -4.37 13.17 -8.87
N LEU A 234 -4.79 13.20 -10.14
CA LEU A 234 -3.90 13.08 -11.28
C LEU A 234 -2.82 14.18 -11.30
N ASP A 235 -3.22 15.43 -11.04
CA ASP A 235 -2.31 16.58 -11.03
C ASP A 235 -1.30 16.50 -9.86
N ARG A 236 -1.74 16.06 -8.68
CA ARG A 236 -0.92 16.02 -7.47
C ARG A 236 -0.03 14.78 -7.37
N LEU A 237 -0.45 13.67 -7.98
CA LEU A 237 0.18 12.36 -7.77
C LEU A 237 0.83 11.82 -9.05
N ALA A 238 1.43 12.69 -9.86
CA ALA A 238 2.18 12.33 -11.07
C ALA A 238 1.42 11.38 -12.00
N GLY A 239 0.15 11.70 -12.28
CA GLY A 239 -0.71 10.88 -13.14
C GLY A 239 -1.28 9.62 -12.46
N ARG A 240 -1.06 9.41 -11.16
CA ARG A 240 -1.73 8.34 -10.40
C ARG A 240 -3.21 8.64 -10.26
N GLY A 241 -4.04 8.08 -11.12
CA GLY A 241 -5.48 8.07 -10.94
C GLY A 241 -5.96 7.12 -9.85
N CYS A 242 -7.05 7.50 -9.17
CA CYS A 242 -7.75 6.66 -8.20
C CYS A 242 -8.79 5.79 -8.90
N LYS A 243 -8.91 4.52 -8.49
CA LYS A 243 -9.79 3.54 -9.12
C LYS A 243 -10.71 2.77 -8.17
N MET A 244 -10.82 3.23 -6.92
CA MET A 244 -11.59 2.54 -5.89
C MET A 244 -12.50 3.50 -5.15
N LEU A 245 -13.68 3.03 -4.76
CA LEU A 245 -14.53 3.70 -3.78
C LEU A 245 -14.52 2.90 -2.48
N ILE A 246 -14.37 3.60 -1.37
CA ILE A 246 -14.80 3.12 -0.06
C ILE A 246 -16.12 3.82 0.25
N GLU A 247 -17.20 3.10 0.48
CA GLU A 247 -18.51 3.69 0.77
C GLU A 247 -18.49 4.51 2.08
N PRO A 248 -18.74 5.83 2.01
CA PRO A 248 -18.85 6.66 3.20
C PRO A 248 -20.23 6.52 3.82
N ASN A 249 -20.28 6.42 5.16
CA ASN A 249 -21.50 6.56 5.97
C ASN A 249 -22.64 5.57 5.63
N GLY A 250 -22.35 4.46 4.93
CA GLY A 250 -23.37 3.55 4.40
C GLY A 250 -24.26 4.19 3.32
N ASN A 251 -23.81 5.30 2.72
CA ASN A 251 -24.58 6.07 1.77
C ASN A 251 -24.53 5.46 0.36
N LYS A 252 -25.59 4.75 0.01
CA LYS A 252 -25.73 4.07 -1.28
C LYS A 252 -25.78 5.02 -2.48
N ALA A 253 -25.98 6.34 -2.28
CA ALA A 253 -25.86 7.31 -3.36
C ALA A 253 -24.43 7.38 -3.92
N TYR A 254 -23.41 7.17 -3.08
CA TYR A 254 -22.00 7.09 -3.51
C TYR A 254 -21.75 5.84 -4.36
N VAL A 255 -22.32 4.70 -3.97
CA VAL A 255 -22.25 3.47 -4.77
C VAL A 255 -22.90 3.69 -6.13
N ALA A 256 -24.12 4.24 -6.18
CA ALA A 256 -24.82 4.53 -7.43
C ALA A 256 -24.05 5.53 -8.32
N ALA A 257 -23.41 6.54 -7.72
CA ALA A 257 -22.57 7.50 -8.43
C ALA A 257 -21.31 6.82 -9.02
N ALA A 258 -20.66 5.95 -8.24
CA ALA A 258 -19.46 5.23 -8.66
C ALA A 258 -19.73 4.24 -9.80
N GLU A 259 -20.88 3.57 -9.78
CA GLU A 259 -21.30 2.69 -10.88
C GLU A 259 -21.50 3.42 -12.20
N GLY A 260 -21.82 4.72 -12.14
CA GLY A 260 -21.91 5.61 -13.29
C GLY A 260 -20.62 6.37 -13.61
N TYR A 261 -19.49 6.05 -12.96
CA TYR A 261 -18.19 6.71 -13.13
C TYR A 261 -17.09 5.69 -13.45
N ASP A 262 -16.80 5.53 -14.75
CA ASP A 262 -15.91 4.48 -15.27
C ASP A 262 -14.55 4.35 -14.55
N PRO A 263 -13.86 5.43 -14.13
CA PRO A 263 -12.62 5.30 -13.35
C PRO A 263 -12.70 4.45 -12.10
N ILE A 264 -13.85 4.34 -11.42
CA ILE A 264 -14.00 3.48 -10.25
C ILE A 264 -14.24 2.05 -10.71
N GLN A 265 -13.27 1.18 -10.43
CA GLN A 265 -13.22 -0.21 -10.90
C GLN A 265 -13.64 -1.23 -9.81
N THR A 266 -13.65 -0.86 -8.52
CA THR A 266 -14.22 -1.68 -7.46
C THR A 266 -14.74 -0.80 -6.31
N ILE A 267 -15.70 -1.32 -5.54
CA ILE A 267 -16.36 -0.60 -4.46
C ILE A 267 -16.29 -1.44 -3.18
N PHE A 268 -15.72 -0.88 -2.12
CA PHE A 268 -15.73 -1.46 -0.78
C PHE A 268 -16.88 -0.90 0.03
N LEU A 269 -17.69 -1.75 0.65
CA LEU A 269 -18.87 -1.32 1.39
C LEU A 269 -19.15 -2.18 2.63
N GLN A 270 -19.92 -1.66 3.58
CA GLN A 270 -20.19 -2.34 4.85
C GLN A 270 -21.21 -3.47 4.71
N SER A 271 -22.16 -3.35 3.77
CA SER A 271 -23.20 -4.36 3.51
C SER A 271 -23.84 -4.23 2.13
N GLY A 272 -24.34 -5.36 1.61
CA GLY A 272 -25.03 -5.44 0.32
C GLY A 272 -24.10 -5.71 -0.86
N GLY A 273 -22.97 -6.35 -0.57
CA GLY A 273 -21.96 -6.74 -1.55
C GLY A 273 -21.61 -8.22 -1.41
N GLU A 274 -20.53 -8.60 -2.06
CA GLU A 274 -20.01 -9.95 -2.09
C GLU A 274 -18.96 -10.13 -1.00
N LYS A 275 -18.98 -11.30 -0.34
CA LYS A 275 -17.86 -11.72 0.50
C LYS A 275 -16.82 -12.41 -0.38
N LEU A 276 -15.69 -11.74 -0.54
CA LEU A 276 -14.60 -12.21 -1.39
C LEU A 276 -14.05 -13.55 -0.88
N ARG A 277 -14.02 -14.57 -1.74
CA ARG A 277 -13.36 -15.86 -1.50
C ARG A 277 -12.28 -16.08 -2.54
N PRO A 278 -11.01 -15.74 -2.26
CA PRO A 278 -9.99 -15.61 -3.30
C PRO A 278 -9.76 -16.86 -4.15
N PHE A 279 -9.91 -18.05 -3.56
CA PHE A 279 -9.73 -19.34 -4.23
C PHE A 279 -10.97 -19.80 -5.02
N ALA A 280 -12.11 -19.11 -4.86
CA ALA A 280 -13.37 -19.41 -5.54
C ALA A 280 -13.80 -18.32 -6.53
N VAL A 281 -12.95 -17.32 -6.79
CA VAL A 281 -13.23 -16.25 -7.76
C VAL A 281 -13.10 -16.82 -9.19
N ASN A 282 -14.21 -16.81 -9.93
CA ASN A 282 -14.30 -17.40 -11.28
C ASN A 282 -14.06 -16.38 -12.43
N GLY A 283 -13.78 -15.11 -12.13
CA GLY A 283 -13.57 -14.04 -13.09
C GLY A 283 -12.79 -12.86 -12.52
N ASP A 284 -12.78 -11.73 -13.20
CA ASP A 284 -12.17 -10.52 -12.63
C ASP A 284 -13.12 -9.81 -11.64
N LEU A 285 -12.58 -8.81 -10.94
CA LEU A 285 -13.30 -8.02 -9.94
C LEU A 285 -13.80 -6.67 -10.49
N LEU A 286 -13.90 -6.49 -11.80
CA LEU A 286 -14.37 -5.25 -12.40
C LEU A 286 -15.80 -4.93 -11.95
N ARG A 287 -15.98 -3.72 -11.43
CA ARG A 287 -17.24 -3.16 -10.94
C ARG A 287 -17.90 -4.00 -9.84
N THR A 288 -17.12 -4.84 -9.16
CA THR A 288 -17.62 -5.62 -8.01
C THR A 288 -17.81 -4.74 -6.78
N ARG A 289 -18.73 -5.17 -5.93
CA ARG A 289 -19.00 -4.55 -4.62
C ARG A 289 -18.55 -5.54 -3.56
N ILE A 290 -17.51 -5.21 -2.80
CA ILE A 290 -16.89 -6.14 -1.84
C ILE A 290 -17.24 -5.70 -0.42
N GLU A 291 -17.79 -6.63 0.36
CA GLU A 291 -18.08 -6.40 1.78
C GLU A 291 -16.80 -6.34 2.60
N ARG A 292 -16.77 -5.39 3.55
CA ARG A 292 -15.75 -5.27 4.58
C ARG A 292 -16.37 -5.18 5.97
N GLY A 293 -15.69 -5.71 6.97
CA GLY A 293 -16.09 -5.63 8.36
C GLY A 293 -15.41 -4.48 9.11
N LEU A 294 -16.17 -3.81 9.97
CA LEU A 294 -15.67 -2.82 10.92
C LEU A 294 -15.50 -3.49 12.29
N TRP A 295 -14.38 -4.18 12.49
CA TRP A 295 -14.06 -4.85 13.75
C TRP A 295 -13.07 -4.02 14.58
N LEU A 296 -13.22 -4.09 15.91
CA LEU A 296 -12.21 -3.55 16.82
C LEU A 296 -10.94 -4.42 16.78
N PRO A 297 -9.73 -3.87 17.03
CA PRO A 297 -8.47 -4.62 17.01
C PRO A 297 -8.49 -5.93 17.80
N ALA A 298 -9.08 -5.91 18.99
CA ALA A 298 -9.17 -7.07 19.87
C ALA A 298 -10.02 -8.24 19.32
N ALA A 299 -10.92 -7.97 18.37
CA ALA A 299 -11.78 -8.99 17.75
C ALA A 299 -11.17 -9.59 16.47
N ILE A 300 -10.23 -8.89 15.82
CA ILE A 300 -9.62 -9.30 14.55
C ILE A 300 -8.94 -10.68 14.64
N PRO A 301 -8.21 -11.04 15.72
CA PRO A 301 -7.63 -12.36 15.84
C PRO A 301 -8.63 -13.51 15.68
N ALA A 302 -9.78 -13.42 16.36
CA ALA A 302 -10.82 -14.45 16.28
C ALA A 302 -11.46 -14.53 14.87
N VAL A 303 -11.56 -13.39 14.16
CA VAL A 303 -12.05 -13.37 12.76
C VAL A 303 -11.09 -14.14 11.85
N ILE A 304 -9.78 -13.93 12.01
CA ILE A 304 -8.75 -14.61 11.21
C ILE A 304 -8.70 -16.10 11.56
N GLU A 305 -8.67 -16.45 12.84
CA GLU A 305 -8.66 -17.85 13.31
C GLU A 305 -9.86 -18.63 12.76
N ALA A 306 -11.04 -18.01 12.68
CA ALA A 306 -12.23 -18.62 12.09
C ALA A 306 -12.10 -18.89 10.59
N GLN A 307 -11.33 -18.09 9.85
CA GLN A 307 -11.02 -18.38 8.44
C GLN A 307 -9.91 -19.43 8.33
N MET A 308 -8.88 -19.36 9.15
CA MET A 308 -7.78 -20.34 9.14
C MET A 308 -8.25 -21.76 9.48
N ALA A 309 -9.32 -21.90 10.25
CA ALA A 309 -9.97 -23.18 10.55
C ALA A 309 -10.70 -23.82 9.35
N ARG A 310 -10.85 -23.10 8.24
CA ARG A 310 -11.51 -23.60 7.01
C ARG A 310 -10.48 -24.12 5.99
N PRO A 311 -10.88 -25.04 5.11
CA PRO A 311 -10.13 -25.34 3.90
C PRO A 311 -9.84 -24.05 3.13
N VAL A 312 -8.65 -23.95 2.54
CA VAL A 312 -8.17 -22.73 1.88
C VAL A 312 -9.09 -22.25 0.76
N GLU A 313 -9.73 -23.19 0.06
CA GLU A 313 -10.70 -22.95 -1.01
C GLU A 313 -11.99 -22.26 -0.51
N GLU A 314 -12.31 -22.44 0.77
CA GLU A 314 -13.52 -21.91 1.40
C GLU A 314 -13.28 -20.63 2.21
N ARG A 315 -12.02 -20.19 2.34
CA ARG A 315 -11.66 -19.00 3.13
C ARG A 315 -12.19 -17.74 2.45
N GLU A 316 -12.86 -16.93 3.26
CA GLU A 316 -13.16 -15.55 2.90
C GLU A 316 -11.94 -14.67 3.17
N ALA A 317 -11.71 -13.67 2.32
CA ALA A 317 -10.73 -12.64 2.60
C ALA A 317 -11.13 -11.91 3.89
N VAL A 318 -10.16 -11.63 4.75
CA VAL A 318 -10.37 -10.81 5.95
C VAL A 318 -10.30 -9.35 5.52
N ASN A 319 -11.45 -8.81 5.10
CA ASN A 319 -11.55 -7.46 4.57
C ASN A 319 -11.98 -6.48 5.66
N ILE A 320 -11.04 -5.66 6.12
CA ILE A 320 -11.17 -4.78 7.28
C ILE A 320 -11.37 -3.34 6.82
N GLY A 321 -12.39 -2.68 7.36
CA GLY A 321 -12.51 -1.23 7.35
C GLY A 321 -12.15 -0.63 8.71
N VAL A 322 -11.55 0.55 8.71
CA VAL A 322 -11.21 1.30 9.94
C VAL A 322 -11.29 2.80 9.68
N HIS A 323 -11.67 3.59 10.68
CA HIS A 323 -11.58 5.06 10.62
C HIS A 323 -10.20 5.54 11.12
N GLY A 324 -10.04 5.66 12.45
CA GLY A 324 -8.79 6.01 13.10
C GLY A 324 -8.02 4.79 13.58
N THR A 325 -6.69 4.87 13.51
CA THR A 325 -5.77 3.88 14.06
C THR A 325 -4.99 4.47 15.22
N ASP A 326 -4.66 3.62 16.19
CA ASP A 326 -3.96 3.96 17.42
C ASP A 326 -2.98 2.83 17.81
N ARG A 327 -2.49 2.85 19.06
CA ARG A 327 -1.61 1.82 19.59
C ARG A 327 -2.17 0.40 19.41
N PHE A 328 -3.46 0.18 19.70
CA PHE A 328 -4.08 -1.14 19.59
C PHE A 328 -4.06 -1.66 18.15
N TRP A 329 -4.22 -0.77 17.17
CA TRP A 329 -4.05 -1.12 15.76
C TRP A 329 -2.60 -1.47 15.42
N SER A 330 -1.63 -0.68 15.88
CA SER A 330 -0.22 -0.97 15.64
C SER A 330 0.21 -2.31 16.27
N GLU A 331 -0.29 -2.63 17.46
CA GLU A 331 -0.04 -3.91 18.15
C GLU A 331 -0.74 -5.09 17.44
N MET A 332 -1.94 -4.87 16.88
CA MET A 332 -2.62 -5.86 16.05
C MET A 332 -1.83 -6.17 14.77
N LEU A 333 -1.28 -5.15 14.09
CA LEU A 333 -0.41 -5.35 12.93
C LEU A 333 0.89 -6.09 13.31
N LEU A 334 1.47 -5.79 14.48
CA LEU A 334 2.62 -6.52 14.99
C LEU A 334 2.28 -7.99 15.27
N TRP A 335 1.11 -8.26 15.85
CA TRP A 335 0.62 -9.62 16.05
C TRP A 335 0.44 -10.35 14.72
N LEU A 336 -0.17 -9.72 13.70
CA LEU A 336 -0.29 -10.29 12.35
C LEU A 336 1.07 -10.74 11.79
N ASN A 337 2.08 -9.87 11.88
CA ASN A 337 3.44 -10.19 11.44
C ASN A 337 4.01 -11.42 12.18
N ASN A 338 3.82 -11.46 13.51
CA ASN A 338 4.38 -12.51 14.37
C ASN A 338 3.63 -13.84 14.28
N THR A 339 2.38 -13.84 13.82
CA THR A 339 1.54 -15.04 13.76
C THR A 339 1.40 -15.57 12.34
N TYR A 340 1.08 -14.72 11.36
CA TYR A 340 0.78 -15.13 9.98
C TYR A 340 1.69 -14.50 8.93
N GLY A 341 2.48 -13.49 9.31
CA GLY A 341 3.50 -12.88 8.47
C GLY A 341 4.86 -13.57 8.57
N ARG A 342 5.91 -12.84 8.23
CA ARG A 342 7.29 -13.34 8.08
C ARG A 342 7.83 -14.02 9.33
N ASP A 343 7.45 -13.53 10.51
CA ASP A 343 7.98 -14.04 11.77
C ASP A 343 7.07 -15.14 12.37
N GLY A 344 6.04 -15.56 11.64
CA GLY A 344 5.09 -16.61 11.98
C GLY A 344 4.96 -17.65 10.86
N GLU A 345 3.73 -18.02 10.51
CA GLU A 345 3.43 -19.03 9.48
C GLU A 345 3.75 -18.59 8.03
N ASP A 346 3.98 -17.29 7.82
CA ASP A 346 4.22 -16.68 6.51
C ASP A 346 3.17 -17.04 5.44
N CYS A 347 1.91 -17.17 5.86
CA CYS A 347 0.78 -17.59 5.05
C CYS A 347 -0.12 -16.43 4.60
N LEU A 348 0.13 -15.21 5.10
CA LEU A 348 -0.66 -14.01 4.85
C LEU A 348 -0.15 -13.22 3.63
N TRP A 349 -1.07 -12.81 2.75
CA TRP A 349 -0.88 -11.70 1.83
C TRP A 349 -1.75 -10.52 2.29
N MET A 350 -1.12 -9.40 2.58
CA MET A 350 -1.80 -8.14 2.94
C MET A 350 -1.36 -7.02 1.99
N PRO A 351 -1.91 -6.96 0.77
CA PRO A 351 -1.64 -5.91 -0.20
C PRO A 351 -2.52 -4.67 0.04
N ALA A 352 -2.24 -3.60 -0.71
CA ALA A 352 -3.28 -2.60 -0.96
C ALA A 352 -4.46 -3.26 -1.71
N ALA A 353 -5.68 -2.80 -1.47
CA ALA A 353 -6.87 -3.33 -2.14
C ALA A 353 -6.74 -3.32 -3.66
N GLU A 354 -6.10 -2.29 -4.21
CA GLU A 354 -5.85 -2.18 -5.65
C GLU A 354 -4.80 -3.12 -6.20
N GLU A 355 -3.79 -3.50 -5.43
CA GLU A 355 -2.83 -4.50 -5.88
C GLU A 355 -3.51 -5.88 -5.96
N TYR A 356 -4.39 -6.23 -5.01
CA TYR A 356 -5.16 -7.48 -5.11
C TYR A 356 -6.09 -7.48 -6.32
N PHE A 357 -6.81 -6.38 -6.54
CA PHE A 357 -7.69 -6.22 -7.70
C PHE A 357 -6.93 -6.39 -9.02
N GLU A 358 -5.77 -5.73 -9.17
CA GLU A 358 -4.95 -5.85 -10.38
C GLU A 358 -4.36 -7.25 -10.55
N TYR A 359 -3.88 -7.87 -9.46
CA TYR A 359 -3.37 -9.24 -9.50
C TYR A 359 -4.46 -10.23 -9.92
N ASN A 360 -5.67 -10.11 -9.36
CA ASN A 360 -6.80 -10.93 -9.76
C ASN A 360 -7.11 -10.71 -11.25
N TYR A 361 -7.17 -9.46 -11.71
CA TYR A 361 -7.37 -9.16 -13.14
C TYR A 361 -6.30 -9.84 -14.01
N LEU A 362 -5.03 -9.65 -13.69
CA LEU A 362 -3.91 -10.25 -14.43
C LEU A 362 -3.94 -11.78 -14.38
N ARG A 363 -4.32 -12.39 -13.25
CA ARG A 363 -4.47 -13.85 -13.15
C ARG A 363 -5.49 -14.40 -14.16
N HIS A 364 -6.57 -13.65 -14.41
CA HIS A 364 -7.64 -14.08 -15.32
C HIS A 364 -7.38 -13.70 -16.79
N HIS A 365 -6.58 -12.66 -17.04
CA HIS A 365 -6.42 -12.07 -18.39
C HIS A 365 -5.00 -12.16 -18.96
N ALA A 366 -3.98 -12.48 -18.16
CA ALA A 366 -2.63 -12.66 -18.67
C ALA A 366 -2.52 -13.94 -19.52
N VAL A 367 -1.79 -13.85 -20.62
CA VAL A 367 -1.51 -15.00 -21.50
C VAL A 367 -0.08 -15.43 -21.30
N VAL A 368 0.12 -16.69 -20.89
CA VAL A 368 1.46 -17.26 -20.72
C VAL A 368 1.74 -18.25 -21.85
N ASN A 369 2.68 -17.89 -22.72
CA ASN A 369 3.18 -18.77 -23.77
C ASN A 369 4.50 -19.41 -23.33
N ALA A 370 4.63 -20.72 -23.54
CA ALA A 370 5.78 -21.48 -23.12
C ALA A 370 6.50 -22.10 -24.32
N ARG A 371 7.82 -21.96 -24.37
CA ARG A 371 8.67 -22.57 -25.38
C ARG A 371 9.86 -23.25 -24.75
N VAL A 372 10.04 -24.54 -25.04
CA VAL A 372 11.24 -25.27 -24.67
C VAL A 372 12.26 -25.19 -25.80
N THR A 373 13.50 -24.91 -25.48
CA THR A 373 14.64 -25.02 -26.39
C THR A 373 15.82 -25.57 -25.61
N GLU A 374 16.30 -26.75 -25.99
CA GLU A 374 17.29 -27.51 -25.22
C GLU A 374 16.86 -27.70 -23.76
N ASN A 375 17.64 -27.19 -22.79
CA ASN A 375 17.34 -27.29 -21.36
C ASN A 375 16.72 -26.00 -20.79
N THR A 376 16.21 -25.12 -21.65
CA THR A 376 15.62 -23.84 -21.23
C THR A 376 14.13 -23.81 -21.57
N LEU A 377 13.32 -23.50 -20.56
CA LEU A 377 11.91 -23.14 -20.71
C LEU A 377 11.82 -21.62 -20.72
N THR A 378 11.41 -21.04 -21.85
CA THR A 378 11.14 -19.60 -21.97
C THR A 378 9.65 -19.36 -21.85
N LEU A 379 9.26 -18.47 -20.94
CA LEU A 379 7.91 -17.98 -20.76
C LEU A 379 7.81 -16.57 -21.34
N THR A 380 6.84 -16.36 -22.21
CA THR A 380 6.41 -15.03 -22.64
C THR A 380 5.06 -14.76 -22.00
N VAL A 381 5.02 -13.79 -21.09
CA VAL A 381 3.83 -13.43 -20.31
C VAL A 381 3.30 -12.09 -20.80
N GLU A 382 2.16 -12.10 -21.47
CA GLU A 382 1.45 -10.90 -21.88
C GLU A 382 0.50 -10.48 -20.77
N MET A 383 0.76 -9.32 -20.16
CA MET A 383 -0.02 -8.74 -19.08
C MET A 383 -0.80 -7.54 -19.63
N PRO A 384 -2.13 -7.68 -19.85
CA PRO A 384 -2.95 -6.54 -20.21
C PRO A 384 -3.09 -5.60 -19.01
N GLY A 385 -2.92 -4.30 -19.21
CA GLY A 385 -3.25 -3.31 -18.19
C GLY A 385 -4.70 -2.85 -18.32
N GLY A 386 -5.24 -2.36 -17.20
CA GLY A 386 -6.50 -1.65 -17.15
C GLY A 386 -6.31 -0.18 -16.81
N LEU A 387 -7.43 0.53 -16.71
CA LEU A 387 -7.42 1.93 -16.32
C LEU A 387 -6.80 2.09 -14.93
N TYR A 388 -5.72 2.88 -14.84
CA TYR A 388 -4.98 3.15 -13.61
C TYR A 388 -4.36 1.91 -12.95
N PHE A 389 -3.74 1.01 -13.73
CA PHE A 389 -2.97 -0.11 -13.20
C PHE A 389 -1.55 0.31 -12.83
N TYR A 390 -1.05 -0.15 -11.67
CA TYR A 390 0.26 0.25 -11.10
C TYR A 390 1.10 -0.91 -10.55
N TYR A 391 0.55 -2.13 -10.52
CA TYR A 391 1.18 -3.31 -9.92
C TYR A 391 1.36 -4.45 -10.94
N PRO A 392 2.09 -4.25 -12.05
CA PRO A 392 2.34 -5.27 -13.08
C PRO A 392 3.33 -6.34 -12.60
N SER A 393 2.91 -7.14 -11.62
CA SER A 393 3.70 -8.18 -10.99
C SER A 393 2.86 -9.43 -10.72
N LEU A 394 3.43 -10.58 -10.99
CA LEU A 394 2.77 -11.87 -10.86
C LEU A 394 3.69 -12.88 -10.16
N THR A 395 3.05 -13.88 -9.57
CA THR A 395 3.69 -15.14 -9.21
C THR A 395 3.30 -16.17 -10.26
N ILE A 396 4.25 -16.95 -10.73
CA ILE A 396 4.03 -18.11 -11.60
C ILE A 396 4.60 -19.34 -10.90
N ASN A 397 3.81 -20.41 -10.87
CA ASN A 397 4.29 -21.73 -10.48
C ASN A 397 4.56 -22.56 -11.74
N LEU A 398 5.72 -23.21 -11.75
CA LEU A 398 6.01 -24.30 -12.66
C LEU A 398 5.89 -25.63 -11.88
N LEU A 399 4.88 -26.40 -12.25
CA LEU A 399 4.54 -27.71 -11.70
C LEU A 399 5.00 -28.84 -12.62
N GLY A 400 5.09 -30.06 -12.08
CA GLY A 400 5.39 -31.26 -12.86
C GLY A 400 6.86 -31.41 -13.26
N VAL A 401 7.72 -30.50 -12.79
CA VAL A 401 9.18 -30.53 -12.95
C VAL A 401 9.79 -30.43 -11.56
N ASP A 402 10.87 -31.16 -11.29
CA ASP A 402 11.61 -31.03 -10.03
C ASP A 402 12.15 -29.58 -9.89
N PRO A 403 11.70 -28.80 -8.90
CA PRO A 403 12.20 -27.44 -8.70
C PRO A 403 13.71 -27.39 -8.45
N GLY A 404 14.28 -28.46 -7.88
CA GLY A 404 15.72 -28.59 -7.64
C GLY A 404 16.56 -28.75 -8.91
N ALA A 405 15.94 -29.10 -10.04
CA ALA A 405 16.61 -29.18 -11.34
C ALA A 405 16.79 -27.80 -12.01
N CYS A 406 16.11 -26.76 -11.53
CA CYS A 406 16.27 -25.40 -12.03
C CYS A 406 17.58 -24.79 -11.48
N THR A 407 18.45 -24.39 -12.40
CA THR A 407 19.78 -23.87 -12.09
C THR A 407 19.86 -22.35 -12.13
N ALA A 408 19.00 -21.72 -12.93
CA ALA A 408 18.93 -20.26 -13.04
C ALA A 408 17.56 -19.82 -13.59
N VAL A 409 17.14 -18.63 -13.19
CA VAL A 409 16.00 -17.92 -13.79
C VAL A 409 16.45 -16.51 -14.17
N GLY A 410 16.24 -16.13 -15.43
CA GLY A 410 16.53 -14.81 -15.96
C GLY A 410 15.26 -14.09 -16.39
N GLY A 411 15.25 -12.76 -16.29
CA GLY A 411 14.16 -11.91 -16.76
C GLY A 411 14.64 -10.96 -17.87
N GLY A 412 13.86 -10.87 -18.94
CA GLY A 412 14.07 -9.97 -20.07
C GLY A 412 14.01 -8.49 -19.68
N GLU A 413 14.11 -7.58 -20.66
CA GLU A 413 14.28 -6.15 -20.42
C GLU A 413 13.17 -5.52 -19.56
N THR A 414 11.91 -5.89 -19.81
CA THR A 414 10.73 -5.38 -19.10
C THR A 414 10.61 -5.89 -17.67
N VAL A 415 11.26 -7.00 -17.33
CA VAL A 415 11.31 -7.53 -15.96
C VAL A 415 12.32 -6.71 -15.16
N THR A 416 11.85 -5.93 -14.20
CA THR A 416 12.69 -5.07 -13.34
C THR A 416 12.95 -5.70 -11.98
N GLY A 417 12.01 -6.51 -11.48
CA GLY A 417 12.15 -7.33 -10.28
C GLY A 417 11.98 -8.82 -10.60
N LEU A 418 12.78 -9.66 -9.94
CA LEU A 418 12.72 -11.12 -10.13
C LEU A 418 13.24 -11.84 -8.89
N SER A 419 12.45 -12.78 -8.35
CA SER A 419 12.84 -13.74 -7.32
C SER A 419 12.24 -15.11 -7.64
N TRP A 420 12.90 -16.17 -7.22
CA TRP A 420 12.46 -17.52 -7.53
C TRP A 420 13.00 -18.52 -6.51
N GLY A 421 12.32 -19.65 -6.37
CA GLY A 421 12.71 -20.70 -5.44
C GLY A 421 11.73 -21.85 -5.40
N ARG A 422 12.06 -22.87 -4.60
CA ARG A 422 11.14 -23.98 -4.33
C ARG A 422 10.00 -23.47 -3.44
N GLY A 423 8.77 -23.72 -3.86
CA GLY A 423 7.57 -23.42 -3.11
C GLY A 423 6.60 -24.59 -3.07
N ARG A 424 5.47 -24.37 -2.40
CA ARG A 424 4.29 -25.23 -2.47
C ARG A 424 3.09 -24.39 -2.87
N THR A 425 2.18 -24.98 -3.64
CA THR A 425 0.86 -24.40 -3.88
C THR A 425 0.07 -24.35 -2.57
N ALA A 426 -0.81 -23.36 -2.45
CA ALA A 426 -1.55 -23.12 -1.21
C ALA A 426 -2.73 -24.07 -1.00
N ASP A 427 -3.31 -24.57 -2.10
CA ASP A 427 -4.50 -25.43 -2.18
C ASP A 427 -4.20 -26.91 -1.92
N ASP A 428 -3.39 -27.53 -2.79
CA ASP A 428 -3.12 -28.97 -2.72
C ASP A 428 -1.72 -29.33 -2.19
N GLY A 429 -0.88 -28.32 -1.90
CA GLY A 429 0.46 -28.49 -1.36
C GLY A 429 1.47 -29.09 -2.35
N ALA A 430 1.13 -29.10 -3.64
CA ALA A 430 1.99 -29.56 -4.73
C ALA A 430 3.30 -28.77 -4.75
N GLU A 431 4.40 -29.48 -5.03
CA GLU A 431 5.71 -28.84 -5.15
C GLU A 431 5.79 -28.06 -6.46
N ALA A 432 6.23 -26.81 -6.37
CA ALA A 432 6.37 -25.91 -7.48
C ALA A 432 7.73 -25.22 -7.47
N LEU A 433 8.24 -24.92 -8.65
CA LEU A 433 9.20 -23.84 -8.82
C LEU A 433 8.40 -22.54 -8.90
N MET A 434 8.47 -21.72 -7.86
CA MET A 434 7.82 -20.43 -7.78
C MET A 434 8.74 -19.37 -8.41
N VAL A 435 8.17 -18.53 -9.27
CA VAL A 435 8.84 -17.36 -9.84
C VAL A 435 7.97 -16.14 -9.60
N ASN A 436 8.48 -15.17 -8.84
CA ASN A 436 7.87 -13.85 -8.70
C ASN A 436 8.60 -12.89 -9.62
N PHE A 437 7.86 -12.13 -10.41
CA PHE A 437 8.44 -11.11 -11.27
C PHE A 437 7.63 -9.82 -11.21
N ASP A 438 8.33 -8.72 -11.43
CA ASP A 438 7.81 -7.36 -11.35
C ASP A 438 8.27 -6.60 -12.58
N CYS A 439 7.34 -5.91 -13.24
CA CYS A 439 7.58 -5.14 -14.45
C CYS A 439 7.32 -3.64 -14.28
N ARG A 440 7.23 -3.14 -13.04
CA ARG A 440 7.17 -1.70 -12.75
C ARG A 440 8.34 -1.00 -13.42
N HIS A 441 8.06 -0.07 -14.33
CA HIS A 441 9.07 0.43 -15.28
C HIS A 441 10.17 1.24 -14.58
N ALA A 442 9.81 2.03 -13.57
CA ALA A 442 10.74 2.87 -12.81
C ALA A 442 11.25 2.22 -11.50
N LEU A 443 11.08 0.90 -11.32
CA LEU A 443 11.47 0.22 -10.07
C LEU A 443 12.96 0.40 -9.73
N VAL A 444 13.83 0.44 -10.75
CA VAL A 444 15.28 0.68 -10.54
C VAL A 444 15.54 2.11 -10.04
N ALA A 445 14.93 3.11 -10.66
CA ALA A 445 15.06 4.51 -10.24
C ALA A 445 14.50 4.72 -8.83
N HIS A 446 13.42 4.02 -8.52
CA HIS A 446 12.81 4.01 -7.20
C HIS A 446 13.73 3.42 -6.12
N ALA A 447 14.37 2.29 -6.39
CA ALA A 447 15.38 1.73 -5.49
C ALA A 447 16.58 2.68 -5.33
N GLU A 448 17.04 3.31 -6.41
CA GLU A 448 18.12 4.30 -6.37
C GLU A 448 17.76 5.53 -5.54
N HIS A 449 16.49 5.97 -5.55
CA HIS A 449 16.00 7.02 -4.65
C HIS A 449 16.21 6.66 -3.18
N PHE A 450 15.77 5.47 -2.74
CA PHE A 450 15.95 5.07 -1.33
C PHE A 450 17.42 4.88 -0.93
N VAL A 451 18.27 4.45 -1.87
CA VAL A 451 19.73 4.46 -1.65
C VAL A 451 20.23 5.90 -1.45
N ALA A 452 19.77 6.87 -2.25
CA ALA A 452 20.16 8.26 -2.08
C ALA A 452 19.64 8.88 -0.78
N VAL A 453 18.44 8.50 -0.32
CA VAL A 453 17.91 8.88 1.00
C VAL A 453 18.81 8.36 2.12
N TYR A 454 19.22 7.09 2.06
CA TYR A 454 20.18 6.52 3.01
C TYR A 454 21.54 7.20 2.97
N GLU A 455 22.08 7.51 1.79
CA GLU A 455 23.37 8.21 1.67
C GLU A 455 23.30 9.64 2.24
N ALA A 456 22.14 10.30 2.13
CA ALA A 456 21.92 11.63 2.69
C ALA A 456 21.73 11.61 4.22
N ASP A 457 21.08 10.56 4.75
CA ASP A 457 20.86 10.32 6.17
C ASP A 457 21.04 8.82 6.50
N PRO A 458 22.24 8.39 6.97
CA PRO A 458 22.59 6.98 7.12
C PRO A 458 22.03 6.35 8.41
N SER A 459 20.75 6.57 8.68
CA SER A 459 20.03 5.95 9.78
C SER A 459 19.76 4.46 9.52
N ALA A 460 19.51 3.70 10.60
CA ALA A 460 19.15 2.29 10.48
C ALA A 460 17.85 2.06 9.69
N ALA A 461 16.87 2.97 9.85
CA ALA A 461 15.61 2.92 9.13
C ALA A 461 15.82 3.13 7.62
N ASN A 462 16.51 4.21 7.22
CA ASN A 462 16.76 4.48 5.80
C ASN A 462 17.58 3.38 5.13
N ARG A 463 18.55 2.78 5.86
CA ARG A 463 19.29 1.61 5.37
C ARG A 463 18.38 0.40 5.14
N ALA A 464 17.41 0.18 6.04
CA ALA A 464 16.45 -0.91 5.91
C ALA A 464 15.57 -0.72 4.67
N ASP A 465 15.13 0.50 4.37
CA ASP A 465 14.35 0.75 3.14
C ASP A 465 15.19 0.62 1.89
N ALA A 466 16.39 1.19 1.88
CA ALA A 466 17.29 1.06 0.73
C ALA A 466 17.58 -0.43 0.43
N ARG A 467 17.77 -1.26 1.46
CA ARG A 467 17.89 -2.72 1.31
C ARG A 467 16.61 -3.37 0.80
N TYR A 468 15.46 -2.98 1.35
CA TYR A 468 14.15 -3.50 0.95
C TYR A 468 13.88 -3.26 -0.53
N PHE A 469 14.00 -2.03 -1.03
CA PHE A 469 13.74 -1.70 -2.42
C PHE A 469 14.79 -2.25 -3.39
N VAL A 470 16.09 -2.25 -3.01
CA VAL A 470 17.15 -2.89 -3.84
C VAL A 470 16.96 -4.40 -3.91
N ALA A 471 16.44 -5.04 -2.86
CA ALA A 471 16.15 -6.48 -2.87
C ALA A 471 15.03 -6.86 -3.84
N MET A 472 14.12 -5.95 -4.19
CA MET A 472 13.07 -6.21 -5.19
C MET A 472 13.64 -6.43 -6.59
N LEU A 473 14.75 -5.76 -6.91
CA LEU A 473 15.33 -5.78 -8.26
C LEU A 473 15.77 -7.19 -8.68
N LYS A 474 15.68 -7.48 -9.98
CA LYS A 474 16.33 -8.65 -10.55
C LYS A 474 17.85 -8.53 -10.46
N ASP A 475 18.54 -9.66 -10.47
CA ASP A 475 20.00 -9.69 -10.46
C ASP A 475 20.54 -9.00 -11.72
N SER A 476 21.43 -8.03 -11.50
CA SER A 476 21.99 -7.14 -12.52
C SER A 476 23.19 -6.38 -11.96
N ASP A 477 24.06 -5.88 -12.83
CA ASP A 477 25.16 -4.97 -12.44
C ASP A 477 24.64 -3.74 -11.69
N CYS A 478 23.45 -3.25 -12.04
CA CYS A 478 22.81 -2.13 -11.36
C CYS A 478 22.47 -2.48 -9.90
N LYS A 479 21.83 -3.63 -9.66
CA LYS A 479 21.54 -4.12 -8.30
C LYS A 479 22.83 -4.27 -7.49
N GLU A 480 23.88 -4.86 -8.04
CA GLU A 480 25.17 -4.98 -7.36
C GLU A 480 25.80 -3.62 -7.02
N ARG A 481 25.72 -2.65 -7.94
CA ARG A 481 26.18 -1.27 -7.71
C ARG A 481 25.43 -0.62 -6.56
N LEU A 482 24.10 -0.76 -6.51
CA LEU A 482 23.27 -0.24 -5.42
C LEU A 482 23.57 -0.93 -4.08
N LEU A 483 23.73 -2.26 -4.08
CA LEU A 483 24.11 -3.01 -2.87
C LEU A 483 25.46 -2.55 -2.29
N LYS A 484 26.42 -2.15 -3.14
CA LYS A 484 27.72 -1.63 -2.69
C LYS A 484 27.62 -0.26 -1.99
N ARG A 485 26.54 0.51 -2.23
CA ARG A 485 26.29 1.85 -1.64
C ARG A 485 25.61 1.78 -0.28
N ILE A 486 24.97 0.66 0.07
CA ILE A 486 24.19 0.48 1.31
C ILE A 486 24.92 -0.39 2.37
N LYS A 487 26.25 -0.35 2.32
CA LYS A 487 27.14 -1.21 3.10
C LYS A 487 27.09 -0.98 4.60
#